data_AF-A0A6A6Z9C4-F1
#
_entry.id   AF-A0A6A6Z9C4-F1
#
_cell.length_a   1.000
_cell.length_b   1.000
_cell.length_c   1.000
_cell.angle_alpha   90.00
_cell.angle_beta   90.00
_cell.angle_gamma   90.00
#
_symmetry.space_group_name_H-M   'P 1'
#
loop_
_entity.id
_entity.type
_entity.pdbx_description
1 polymer ?
#
loop_
_entity_poly.entity_id
_entity_poly.type
_entity_poly.pdbx_seq_one_letter_code
_entity_poly.pdbx_strand_id
1 'polypeptide(L)'
;MAQPGVIAEIRDLKRTLEQTLARVNALESSIGLSQTRVNSLRAHYQEDSACYVTHIALWRAYGEAAGRDEHAQLQSSKDFITNVSTTFSNAIAPVVQTSTKEQAYIIRGIRSCAIP
;
A
#
# COMPACT_ATOMS: atom_id res chain seq x y z
N MET A 1 28.12 -46.85 7.56
CA MET A 1 26.67 -47.07 7.38
C MET A 1 25.95 -46.02 8.20
N ALA A 2 25.27 -45.05 7.57
CA ALA A 2 24.56 -44.00 8.31
C ALA A 2 23.26 -44.57 8.91
N GLN A 3 22.98 -44.25 10.18
CA GLN A 3 21.78 -44.73 10.86
C GLN A 3 20.51 -44.15 10.21
N PRO A 4 19.47 -44.95 9.97
CA PRO A 4 18.28 -44.52 9.22
C PRO A 4 17.53 -43.33 9.86
N GLY A 5 17.63 -43.15 11.18
CA GLY A 5 17.07 -41.99 11.88
C GLY A 5 17.72 -40.67 11.50
N VAL A 6 19.04 -40.65 11.34
CA VAL A 6 19.80 -39.44 10.96
C VAL A 6 19.44 -38.99 9.54
N ILE A 7 19.21 -39.94 8.63
CA ILE A 7 18.80 -39.63 7.25
C ILE A 7 17.39 -39.03 7.21
N ALA A 8 16.48 -39.50 8.06
CA ALA A 8 15.13 -38.95 8.16
C ALA A 8 15.14 -37.53 8.74
N GLU A 9 15.95 -37.28 9.77
CA GLU A 9 16.11 -35.96 10.39
C GLU A 9 16.74 -34.94 9.44
N ILE A 10 17.77 -35.33 8.69
CA ILE A 10 18.37 -34.47 7.65
C ILE A 10 17.35 -34.12 6.57
N ARG A 11 16.48 -35.05 6.18
CA ARG A 11 15.42 -34.80 5.19
C ARG A 11 14.38 -33.82 5.71
N ASP A 12 14.00 -33.94 6.98
CA ASP A 12 13.04 -33.05 7.61
C ASP A 12 13.61 -31.63 7.73
N LEU A 13 14.86 -31.51 8.22
CA LEU A 13 15.59 -30.25 8.30
C LEU A 13 15.71 -29.57 6.93
N LYS A 14 16.01 -30.33 5.88
CA LYS A 14 16.04 -29.81 4.51
C LYS A 14 14.69 -29.25 4.09
N ARG A 15 13.59 -29.95 4.37
CA ARG A 15 12.22 -29.50 4.06
C ARG A 15 11.89 -28.22 4.83
N THR A 16 12.23 -28.12 6.10
CA THR A 16 12.01 -26.92 6.93
C THR A 16 12.81 -25.73 6.40
N LEU A 17 14.06 -25.95 5.97
CA LEU A 17 14.89 -24.90 5.38
C LEU A 17 14.29 -24.38 4.06
N GLU A 18 13.86 -25.27 3.18
CA GLU A 18 13.21 -24.91 1.91
C GLU A 18 11.90 -24.13 2.15
N GLN A 19 11.10 -24.54 3.14
CA GLN A 19 9.90 -23.81 3.55
C GLN A 19 10.22 -22.43 4.13
N THR A 20 11.25 -22.32 4.97
CA THR A 20 11.67 -21.05 5.55
C THR A 20 12.16 -20.09 4.47
N LEU A 21 12.94 -20.58 3.51
CA LEU A 21 13.40 -19.78 2.37
C LEU A 21 12.25 -19.26 1.52
N ALA A 22 11.26 -20.12 1.22
CA ALA A 22 10.07 -19.69 0.48
C ALA A 22 9.28 -18.58 1.22
N ARG A 23 9.20 -18.67 2.56
CA ARG A 23 8.56 -17.64 3.39
C ARG A 23 9.33 -16.32 3.37
N VAL A 24 10.66 -16.36 3.43
CA VAL A 24 11.51 -15.16 3.34
C VAL A 24 11.31 -14.47 1.99
N ASN A 25 11.37 -15.21 0.89
CA ASN A 25 11.15 -14.64 -0.45
C ASN A 25 9.76 -14.01 -0.61
N ALA A 26 8.73 -14.61 0.00
CA ALA A 26 7.37 -14.06 -0.01
C ALA A 26 7.27 -12.74 0.79
N LEU A 27 7.96 -12.65 1.93
CA LEU A 27 8.05 -11.42 2.71
C LEU A 27 8.80 -10.33 1.95
N GLU A 28 9.94 -10.65 1.33
CA GLU A 28 10.70 -9.70 0.52
C GLU A 28 9.88 -9.17 -0.66
N SER A 29 9.13 -10.05 -1.33
CA SER A 29 8.21 -9.64 -2.41
C SER A 29 7.10 -8.70 -1.89
N SER A 30 6.56 -8.99 -0.71
CA SER A 30 5.54 -8.13 -0.06
C SER A 30 6.10 -6.76 0.36
N ILE A 31 7.33 -6.73 0.86
CA ILE A 31 8.04 -5.50 1.21
C ILE A 31 8.33 -4.70 -0.06
N GLY A 32 8.82 -5.33 -1.12
CA GLY A 32 9.07 -4.69 -2.42
C GLY A 32 7.81 -4.07 -3.01
N LEU A 33 6.70 -4.79 -3.02
CA LEU A 33 5.39 -4.28 -3.45
C LEU A 33 4.92 -3.08 -2.60
N SER A 34 5.20 -3.09 -1.30
CA SER A 34 4.83 -1.98 -0.40
C SER A 34 5.68 -0.75 -0.64
N GLN A 35 6.99 -0.92 -0.87
CA GLN A 35 7.90 0.19 -1.19
C GLN A 35 7.57 0.83 -2.54
N THR A 36 7.26 0.03 -3.57
CA THR A 36 6.82 0.54 -4.88
C THR A 36 5.54 1.38 -4.77
N ARG A 37 4.58 0.95 -3.94
CA ARG A 37 3.33 1.70 -3.70
C ARG A 37 3.59 3.04 -2.99
N VAL A 38 4.42 3.04 -1.95
CA VAL A 38 4.83 4.26 -1.23
C VAL A 38 5.54 5.24 -2.16
N ASN A 39 6.45 4.74 -3.00
CA ASN A 39 7.18 5.56 -3.96
C ASN A 39 6.24 6.17 -5.01
N SER A 40 5.25 5.41 -5.50
CA SER A 40 4.24 5.92 -6.43
C SER A 40 3.38 7.01 -5.79
N LEU A 41 2.94 6.83 -4.54
CA LEU A 41 2.20 7.88 -3.82
C LEU A 41 3.02 9.16 -3.65
N ARG A 42 4.29 9.05 -3.23
CA ARG A 42 5.18 10.22 -3.08
C ARG A 42 5.55 10.89 -4.42
N ALA A 43 5.48 10.17 -5.54
CA ALA A 43 5.70 10.76 -6.86
C ALA A 43 4.51 11.64 -7.32
N HIS A 44 3.28 11.30 -6.91
CA HIS A 44 2.06 12.00 -7.33
C HIS A 44 1.49 12.94 -6.27
N TYR A 45 1.88 12.79 -5.00
CA TYR A 45 1.34 13.55 -3.88
C TYR A 45 2.47 14.05 -2.97
N GLN A 46 2.36 15.31 -2.56
CA GLN A 46 3.30 15.96 -1.67
C GLN A 46 2.59 16.37 -0.37
N GLU A 47 3.32 16.35 0.75
CA GLU A 47 2.81 16.87 2.02
C GLU A 47 2.67 18.39 1.95
N ASP A 48 1.45 18.88 2.20
CA ASP A 48 1.13 20.30 2.27
C ASP A 48 0.05 20.52 3.32
N SER A 49 0.44 21.14 4.43
CA SER A 49 -0.42 21.40 5.59
C SER A 49 -1.58 22.37 5.31
N ALA A 50 -1.49 23.19 4.26
CA ALA A 50 -2.52 24.16 3.88
C ALA A 50 -3.57 23.57 2.94
N CYS A 51 -3.30 22.41 2.34
CA CYS A 51 -4.17 21.80 1.34
C CYS A 51 -4.98 20.62 1.89
N TYR A 52 -6.08 20.34 1.19
CA TYR A 52 -6.90 19.15 1.38
C TYR A 52 -7.39 18.62 0.04
N VAL A 53 -7.64 17.33 0.00
CA VAL A 53 -8.21 16.62 -1.15
C VAL A 53 -9.34 15.71 -0.68
N THR A 54 -10.39 15.52 -1.49
CA THR A 54 -11.47 14.60 -1.12
C THR A 54 -11.04 13.15 -1.33
N HIS A 55 -11.55 12.22 -0.53
CA HIS A 55 -11.27 10.78 -0.69
C HIS A 55 -11.60 10.29 -2.11
N ILE A 56 -12.72 10.78 -2.67
CA ILE A 56 -13.18 10.40 -4.01
C ILE A 56 -12.26 10.99 -5.09
N ALA A 57 -11.86 12.25 -4.99
CA ALA A 57 -10.96 12.85 -5.97
C ALA A 57 -9.59 12.17 -5.94
N LEU A 58 -9.08 11.85 -4.75
CA LEU A 58 -7.82 11.14 -4.60
C LEU A 58 -7.88 9.73 -5.18
N TRP A 59 -8.95 8.98 -4.89
CA TRP A 59 -9.18 7.64 -5.42
C TRP A 59 -9.30 7.64 -6.96
N ARG A 60 -10.02 8.61 -7.53
CA ARG A 60 -10.15 8.77 -8.99
C ARG A 60 -8.81 9.11 -9.63
N ALA A 61 -8.08 10.08 -9.09
CA ALA A 61 -6.76 10.45 -9.60
C ALA A 61 -5.77 9.29 -9.53
N TYR A 62 -5.82 8.48 -8.47
CA TYR A 62 -5.02 7.25 -8.38
C TYR A 62 -5.40 6.23 -9.46
N GLY A 63 -6.71 6.02 -9.70
CA GLY A 63 -7.17 5.13 -10.77
C GLY A 63 -6.78 5.61 -12.17
N GLU A 64 -6.77 6.92 -12.40
CA GLU A 64 -6.33 7.52 -13.67
C GLU A 64 -4.80 7.42 -13.84
N ALA A 65 -4.02 7.69 -12.78
CA ALA A 65 -2.56 7.64 -12.79
C ALA A 65 -1.99 6.22 -12.84
N ALA A 66 -2.69 5.24 -12.25
CA ALA A 66 -2.34 3.82 -12.37
C ALA A 66 -2.45 3.30 -13.81
N GLY A 67 -3.01 4.10 -14.72
CA GLY A 67 -3.25 3.72 -16.09
C GLY A 67 -4.34 2.66 -16.18
N ARG A 68 -4.88 2.46 -17.38
CA ARG A 68 -5.75 1.34 -17.73
C ARG A 68 -5.00 0.01 -17.70
N ASP A 69 -4.26 -0.25 -16.64
CA ASP A 69 -3.67 -1.55 -16.40
C ASP A 69 -4.81 -2.41 -15.87
N GLU A 70 -5.50 -3.10 -16.78
CA GLU A 70 -6.61 -4.02 -16.48
C GLU A 70 -6.19 -5.13 -15.48
N HIS A 71 -4.88 -5.25 -15.22
CA HIS A 71 -4.27 -6.16 -14.27
C HIS A 71 -3.81 -5.51 -12.96
N ALA A 72 -3.75 -4.18 -12.85
CA ALA A 72 -3.56 -3.54 -11.56
C ALA A 72 -4.84 -3.77 -10.76
N GLN A 73 -4.83 -4.77 -9.88
CA GLN A 73 -5.84 -4.91 -8.83
C GLN A 73 -5.85 -3.60 -8.04
N LEU A 74 -6.74 -2.70 -8.42
CA LEU A 74 -7.02 -1.48 -7.70
C LEU A 74 -7.43 -1.92 -6.29
N GLN A 75 -6.54 -1.69 -5.33
CA GLN A 75 -6.78 -1.90 -3.90
C GLN A 75 -8.15 -1.31 -3.53
N SER A 76 -8.89 -1.87 -2.57
CA SER A 76 -10.17 -1.25 -2.18
C SER A 76 -9.95 0.21 -1.77
N SER A 77 -10.93 1.07 -2.05
CA SER A 77 -10.87 2.49 -1.66
C SER A 77 -10.54 2.65 -0.16
N LYS A 78 -11.01 1.72 0.68
CA LYS A 78 -10.68 1.69 2.12
C LYS A 78 -9.19 1.45 2.40
N ASP A 79 -8.59 0.47 1.72
CA ASP A 79 -7.17 0.14 1.88
C ASP A 79 -6.29 1.26 1.33
N PHE A 80 -6.72 1.90 0.25
CA PHE A 80 -6.05 3.07 -0.31
C PHE A 80 -5.98 4.24 0.68
N ILE A 81 -7.11 4.64 1.26
CA ILE A 81 -7.15 5.75 2.22
C ILE A 81 -6.29 5.42 3.46
N THR A 82 -6.28 4.17 3.90
CA THR A 82 -5.41 3.71 4.98
C THR A 82 -3.94 3.84 4.59
N ASN A 83 -3.56 3.40 3.39
CA ASN A 83 -2.20 3.51 2.88
C ASN A 83 -1.73 4.95 2.69
N VAL A 84 -2.61 5.85 2.26
CA VAL A 84 -2.30 7.28 2.16
C VAL A 84 -2.03 7.85 3.55
N SER A 85 -2.87 7.52 4.52
CA SER A 85 -2.72 7.99 5.91
C SER A 85 -1.48 7.43 6.60
N THR A 86 -1.00 6.23 6.22
CA THR A 86 0.27 5.67 6.72
C THR A 86 1.49 6.20 5.97
N THR A 87 1.35 6.56 4.70
CA THR A 87 2.45 7.08 3.86
C THR A 87 2.80 8.53 4.17
N PHE A 88 1.80 9.34 4.49
CA PHE A 88 1.94 10.76 4.80
C PHE A 88 1.62 10.98 6.27
N SER A 89 2.65 11.17 7.10
CA SER A 89 2.49 11.29 8.55
C SER A 89 1.68 12.54 8.96
N ASN A 90 1.66 13.57 8.10
CA ASN A 90 0.85 14.77 8.31
C ASN A 90 -0.57 14.65 7.75
N ALA A 91 -0.92 13.53 7.11
CA ALA A 91 -2.25 13.33 6.55
C ALA A 91 -3.26 13.01 7.64
N ILE A 92 -4.34 13.79 7.69
CA ILE A 92 -5.47 13.55 8.59
C ILE A 92 -6.70 13.38 7.71
N ALA A 93 -7.49 12.35 7.99
CA ALA A 93 -8.72 12.04 7.25
C ALA A 93 -9.99 12.45 8.04
N PRO A 94 -10.32 13.75 8.19
CA PRO A 94 -11.55 14.15 8.85
C PRO A 94 -12.76 14.04 7.91
N VAL A 95 -13.92 13.80 8.52
CA VAL A 95 -15.20 13.98 7.87
C VAL A 95 -15.68 15.40 8.17
N VAL A 96 -15.85 16.22 7.14
CA VAL A 96 -16.33 17.59 7.29
C VAL A 96 -17.76 17.69 6.79
N GLN A 97 -18.62 18.39 7.53
CA GLN A 97 -19.94 18.78 7.02
C GLN A 97 -19.76 19.98 6.11
N THR A 98 -20.16 19.84 4.84
CA THR A 98 -20.19 20.96 3.90
C THR A 98 -21.43 21.81 4.16
N SER A 99 -21.40 23.05 3.66
CA SER A 99 -22.47 24.04 3.79
C SER A 99 -23.84 23.54 3.30
N THR A 100 -23.88 22.46 2.52
CA THR A 100 -25.08 21.82 1.95
C THR A 100 -25.60 20.63 2.77
N LYS A 101 -25.17 20.42 4.02
CA LYS A 101 -25.50 19.25 4.88
C LYS A 101 -24.97 17.90 4.36
N GLU A 102 -24.17 17.87 3.30
CA GLU A 102 -23.47 16.65 2.88
C GLU A 102 -22.17 16.45 3.68
N GLN A 103 -21.91 15.22 4.09
CA GLN A 103 -20.64 14.84 4.70
C GLN A 103 -19.61 14.63 3.59
N ALA A 104 -18.55 15.44 3.57
CA ALA A 104 -17.42 15.25 2.68
C ALA A 104 -16.24 14.61 3.45
N TYR A 105 -15.74 13.51 2.91
CA TYR A 105 -14.55 12.83 3.42
C TYR A 105 -13.33 13.45 2.76
N ILE A 106 -12.47 14.11 3.55
CA ILE A 106 -11.28 14.80 3.05
C ILE A 106 -10.03 14.24 3.70
N ILE A 107 -8.89 14.35 3.02
CA ILE A 107 -7.57 14.16 3.57
C ILE A 107 -6.88 15.53 3.56
N ARG A 108 -6.61 16.07 4.75
CA ARG A 108 -5.82 17.28 4.96
C ARG A 108 -4.34 16.94 5.04
N GLY A 109 -3.48 17.88 4.68
CA GLY A 109 -2.03 17.70 4.81
C GLY A 109 -1.37 17.09 3.58
N ILE A 110 -2.13 16.85 2.51
CA ILE A 110 -1.61 16.37 1.22
C ILE A 110 -2.15 17.24 0.09
N ARG A 111 -1.29 17.49 -0.90
CA ARG A 111 -1.64 18.13 -2.16
C ARG A 111 -1.38 17.15 -3.29
N SER A 112 -2.31 17.07 -4.24
CA SER A 112 -2.02 16.42 -5.53
C SER A 112 -0.98 17.25 -6.24
N CYS A 113 0.18 16.67 -6.54
CA CYS A 113 1.02 17.21 -7.59
C CYS A 113 0.17 17.09 -8.84
N ALA A 114 -0.32 18.21 -9.36
CA ALA A 114 -1.05 18.21 -10.62
C ALA A 114 -0.15 17.50 -11.64
N ILE A 115 -0.62 16.37 -12.14
CA ILE A 115 -0.11 15.82 -13.38
C ILE A 115 -0.44 16.92 -14.41
N PRO A 116 0.56 17.49 -15.11
CA PRO A 116 0.33 18.58 -16.06
C PRO A 116 -0.70 18.23 -17.13
#